data_AF-A0A4Q3IGW0-F1
#
_entry.id   AF-A0A4Q3IGW0-F1
#
_cell.length_a   1.000
_cell.length_b   1.000
_cell.length_c   1.000
_cell.angle_alpha   90.00
_cell.angle_beta   90.00
_cell.angle_gamma   90.00
#
_symmetry.space_group_name_H-M   'P 1'
#
loop_
_entity.id
_entity.type
_entity.pdbx_description
1 polymer ?
#
loop_
_entity_poly.entity_id
_entity_poly.type
_entity_poly.pdbx_seq_one_letter_code
_entity_poly.pdbx_strand_id
1 'polypeptide(L)'
;MTLISRLLSTSMLVTVLATSGAALAATTFNPKQPSPTGSYLAGQSALSAMQTSAAARFLTNALEGDYDHPQVVQTALIAFAANGQIAEAASTARHMLEVDPGNELA
;
A
#
# COMPACT_ATOMS: atom_id res chain seq x y z
N MET A 1 62.59 0.81 -24.67
CA MET A 1 61.88 0.02 -23.65
C MET A 1 60.92 0.91 -22.86
N THR A 2 59.81 1.38 -23.47
CA THR A 2 58.87 2.31 -22.78
C THR A 2 57.41 2.24 -23.26
N LEU A 3 57.03 1.30 -24.15
CA LEU A 3 55.69 1.28 -24.76
C LEU A 3 54.67 0.36 -24.07
N ILE A 4 55.07 -0.44 -23.07
CA ILE A 4 54.18 -1.41 -22.39
C ILE A 4 53.46 -0.80 -21.16
N SER A 5 53.91 0.36 -20.67
CA SER A 5 53.44 0.94 -19.40
C SER A 5 52.09 1.67 -19.48
N ARG A 6 51.45 1.79 -20.66
CA ARG A 6 50.25 2.62 -20.84
C ARG A 6 48.91 1.88 -20.80
N LEU A 7 48.91 0.56 -20.68
CA LEU A 7 47.67 -0.24 -20.74
C LEU A 7 47.07 -0.66 -19.38
N LEU A 8 47.75 -0.44 -18.25
CA LEU A 8 47.22 -0.85 -16.94
C LEU A 8 46.43 0.23 -16.18
N SER A 9 46.46 1.49 -16.63
CA SER A 9 45.93 2.60 -15.81
C SER A 9 44.44 2.93 -16.03
N THR A 10 43.77 2.27 -16.98
CA THR A 10 42.37 2.60 -17.34
C THR A 10 41.30 1.77 -16.63
N SER A 11 41.65 0.71 -15.89
CA SER A 11 40.65 -0.16 -15.24
C SER A 11 40.29 0.23 -13.80
N MET A 12 40.92 1.24 -13.21
CA MET A 12 40.71 1.60 -11.79
C MET A 12 39.90 2.90 -11.61
N LEU A 13 38.92 3.16 -12.48
CA LEU A 13 38.00 4.30 -12.30
C LEU A 13 36.51 3.93 -12.43
N VAL A 14 36.17 2.64 -12.47
CA VAL A 14 34.79 2.16 -12.67
C VAL A 14 34.25 1.41 -11.44
N THR A 15 34.86 1.58 -10.26
CA THR A 15 34.36 0.95 -9.02
C THR A 15 33.84 1.95 -7.98
N VAL A 16 34.22 3.22 -8.04
CA VAL A 16 33.81 4.23 -7.05
C VAL A 16 32.44 4.86 -7.37
N LEU A 17 31.98 4.79 -8.63
CA LEU A 17 30.72 5.45 -9.01
C LEU A 17 29.46 4.61 -8.71
N ALA A 18 29.60 3.31 -8.48
CA ALA A 18 28.46 2.42 -8.23
C ALA A 18 27.91 2.49 -6.79
N THR A 19 28.74 2.82 -5.80
CA THR A 19 28.31 2.94 -4.39
C THR A 19 27.57 4.24 -4.09
N SER A 20 27.82 5.30 -4.86
CA SER A 20 27.23 6.63 -4.65
C SER A 20 25.77 6.73 -5.11
N GLY A 21 25.39 5.98 -6.15
CA GLY A 21 24.03 6.00 -6.70
C GLY A 21 22.98 5.38 -5.76
N ALA A 22 23.32 4.31 -5.06
CA ALA A 22 22.41 3.63 -4.13
C ALA A 22 22.08 4.49 -2.89
N ALA A 23 23.07 5.21 -2.36
CA ALA A 23 22.88 6.13 -1.22
C ALA A 23 22.01 7.35 -1.60
N LEU A 24 22.18 7.87 -2.82
CA LEU A 24 21.35 8.96 -3.35
C LEU A 24 19.91 8.50 -3.60
N ALA A 25 19.70 7.31 -4.18
CA ALA A 25 18.36 6.76 -4.42
C ALA A 25 17.58 6.55 -3.10
N ALA A 26 18.24 6.03 -2.06
CA ALA A 26 17.64 5.86 -0.73
C ALA A 26 17.30 7.19 -0.04
N THR A 27 18.04 8.27 -0.35
CA THR A 27 17.78 9.60 0.22
C THR A 27 16.70 10.37 -0.56
N THR A 28 16.59 10.14 -1.88
CA THR A 28 15.64 10.85 -2.75
C THR A 28 14.26 10.18 -2.79
N PHE A 29 14.18 8.85 -2.69
CA PHE A 29 12.92 8.13 -2.68
C PHE A 29 12.48 7.80 -1.25
N ASN A 30 11.69 8.68 -0.66
CA ASN A 30 10.95 8.36 0.55
C ASN A 30 9.53 7.92 0.14
N PRO A 31 9.19 6.62 0.16
CA PRO A 31 7.86 6.16 -0.22
C PRO A 31 6.84 6.78 0.73
N LYS A 32 5.99 7.66 0.20
CA LYS A 32 4.91 8.27 0.97
C LYS A 32 3.88 7.19 1.29
N GLN A 33 3.54 7.07 2.57
CA GLN A 33 2.48 6.17 3.01
C GLN A 33 1.18 6.51 2.27
N PRO A 34 0.39 5.51 1.81
CA PRO A 34 -0.91 5.75 1.20
C PRO A 34 -1.79 6.59 2.14
N SER A 35 -2.48 7.59 1.61
CA SER A 35 -3.44 8.34 2.43
C SER A 35 -4.68 7.47 2.70
N PRO A 36 -5.32 7.58 3.88
CA PRO A 36 -6.55 6.83 4.17
C PRO A 36 -7.66 7.16 3.18
N THR A 37 -7.85 8.45 2.87
CA THR A 37 -8.82 8.91 1.86
C THR A 37 -8.51 8.41 0.46
N GLY A 38 -7.23 8.40 0.05
CA GLY A 38 -6.82 7.90 -1.26
C GLY A 38 -7.07 6.39 -1.37
N SER A 39 -6.79 5.65 -0.29
CA SER A 39 -7.06 4.22 -0.20
C SER A 39 -8.56 3.93 -0.26
N TYR A 40 -9.39 4.74 0.41
CA TYR A 40 -10.85 4.63 0.33
C TYR A 40 -11.37 4.82 -1.11
N LEU A 41 -10.89 5.85 -1.82
CA LEU A 41 -11.28 6.08 -3.22
C LEU A 41 -10.81 4.96 -4.16
N ALA A 42 -9.58 4.47 -3.97
CA ALA A 42 -9.06 3.34 -4.72
C ALA A 42 -9.88 2.06 -4.46
N GLY A 43 -10.29 1.83 -3.20
CA GLY A 43 -11.16 0.74 -2.79
C GLY A 43 -12.53 0.80 -3.47
N GLN A 44 -13.17 1.96 -3.48
CA GLN A 44 -14.45 2.16 -4.19
C GLN A 44 -14.33 1.90 -5.68
N SER A 45 -13.26 2.39 -6.32
CA SER A 45 -13.02 2.13 -7.75
C SER A 45 -12.75 0.66 -8.03
N ALA A 46 -12.08 -0.06 -7.13
CA ALA A 46 -11.85 -1.49 -7.28
C ALA A 46 -13.15 -2.29 -7.11
N LEU A 47 -14.04 -1.89 -6.19
CA LEU A 47 -15.36 -2.50 -6.03
C LEU A 47 -16.22 -2.33 -7.27
N SER A 48 -16.26 -1.13 -7.85
CA SER A 48 -17.02 -0.89 -9.09
C SER A 48 -16.50 -1.71 -10.27
N ALA A 49 -15.19 -1.99 -10.29
CA ALA A 49 -14.55 -2.88 -11.26
C ALA A 49 -14.64 -4.38 -10.89
N MET A 50 -15.35 -4.74 -9.80
CA MET A 50 -15.43 -6.10 -9.24
C MET A 50 -14.08 -6.73 -8.88
N GLN A 51 -13.05 -5.91 -8.68
CA GLN A 51 -11.72 -6.33 -8.23
C GLN A 51 -11.72 -6.47 -6.72
N THR A 52 -12.49 -7.42 -6.19
CA THR A 52 -12.78 -7.57 -4.76
C THR A 52 -11.52 -7.74 -3.89
N SER A 53 -10.49 -8.42 -4.40
CA SER A 53 -9.21 -8.57 -3.71
C SER A 53 -8.43 -7.26 -3.58
N ALA A 54 -8.42 -6.44 -4.65
CA ALA A 54 -7.81 -5.12 -4.62
C ALA A 54 -8.62 -4.16 -3.73
N ALA A 55 -9.95 -4.23 -3.82
CA ALA A 55 -10.85 -3.45 -2.98
C ALA A 55 -10.61 -3.72 -1.50
N ALA A 56 -10.59 -4.99 -1.09
CA ALA A 56 -10.33 -5.37 0.29
C ALA A 56 -8.99 -4.85 0.78
N ARG A 57 -7.92 -5.02 -0.01
CA ARG A 57 -6.59 -4.49 0.33
C ARG A 57 -6.58 -2.97 0.52
N PHE A 58 -7.18 -2.22 -0.39
CA PHE A 58 -7.23 -0.77 -0.28
C PHE A 58 -8.07 -0.31 0.91
N LEU A 59 -9.19 -0.99 1.18
CA LEU A 59 -10.06 -0.63 2.29
C LEU A 59 -9.46 -1.01 3.65
N THR A 60 -8.64 -2.06 3.75
CA THR A 60 -7.81 -2.30 4.93
C THR A 60 -6.92 -1.09 5.25
N ASN A 61 -6.21 -0.55 4.27
CA ASN A 61 -5.37 0.65 4.47
C ASN A 61 -6.20 1.89 4.84
N ALA A 62 -7.45 1.99 4.35
CA ALA A 62 -8.34 3.08 4.71
C ALA A 62 -8.79 2.97 6.18
N LEU A 63 -9.15 1.76 6.64
CA LEU A 63 -9.54 1.48 8.01
C LEU A 63 -8.40 1.73 9.01
N GLU A 64 -7.15 1.44 8.65
CA GLU A 64 -5.99 1.75 9.51
C GLU A 64 -5.85 3.24 9.82
N GLY A 65 -6.32 4.10 8.93
CA GLY A 65 -6.29 5.54 9.12
C GLY A 65 -7.52 6.12 9.82
N ASP A 66 -8.69 5.50 9.62
CA ASP A 66 -9.96 6.02 10.13
C ASP A 66 -11.01 4.90 10.27
N TYR A 67 -10.90 4.13 11.37
CA TYR A 67 -11.75 2.96 11.63
C TYR A 67 -13.14 3.30 12.18
N ASP A 68 -13.38 4.56 12.55
CA ASP A 68 -14.66 4.99 13.13
C ASP A 68 -15.54 5.71 12.12
N HIS A 69 -15.03 6.04 10.93
CA HIS A 69 -15.84 6.61 9.85
C HIS A 69 -16.85 5.58 9.31
N PRO A 70 -18.18 5.78 9.51
CA PRO A 70 -19.17 4.74 9.20
C PRO A 70 -19.17 4.30 7.73
N GLN A 71 -18.89 5.24 6.82
CA GLN A 71 -18.85 4.98 5.39
C GLN A 71 -17.66 4.10 5.00
N VAL A 72 -16.51 4.28 5.64
CA VAL A 72 -15.30 3.48 5.37
C VAL A 72 -15.50 2.06 5.90
N VAL A 73 -16.02 1.93 7.13
CA VAL A 73 -16.34 0.64 7.78
C VAL A 73 -17.35 -0.16 6.96
N GLN A 74 -18.46 0.46 6.57
CA GLN A 74 -19.50 -0.19 5.76
C GLN A 74 -18.96 -0.65 4.40
N THR A 75 -18.20 0.20 3.72
CA THR A 75 -17.63 -0.15 2.41
C THR A 75 -16.61 -1.28 2.52
N ALA A 76 -15.79 -1.26 3.57
CA ALA A 76 -14.82 -2.31 3.86
C ALA A 76 -15.52 -3.65 4.17
N LEU A 77 -16.59 -3.64 4.96
CA LEU A 77 -17.42 -4.82 5.24
C LEU A 77 -17.91 -5.47 3.94
N ILE A 78 -18.47 -4.67 3.03
CA ILE A 78 -18.94 -5.14 1.72
C ILE A 78 -17.79 -5.73 0.91
N ALA A 79 -16.62 -5.07 0.88
CA ALA A 79 -15.46 -5.55 0.15
C ALA A 79 -14.91 -6.88 0.69
N PHE A 80 -14.82 -7.02 2.02
CA PHE A 80 -14.38 -8.26 2.66
C PHE A 80 -15.36 -9.39 2.37
N ALA A 81 -16.67 -9.14 2.49
CA ALA A 81 -17.70 -10.12 2.17
C ALA A 81 -17.64 -10.55 0.69
N ALA A 82 -17.51 -9.58 -0.23
CA ALA A 82 -17.42 -9.84 -1.67
C ALA A 82 -16.13 -10.57 -2.07
N ASN A 83 -15.02 -10.37 -1.33
CA ASN A 83 -13.76 -11.07 -1.54
C ASN A 83 -13.72 -12.45 -0.83
N GLY A 84 -14.70 -12.78 0.00
CA GLY A 84 -14.73 -14.01 0.79
C GLY A 84 -13.88 -13.98 2.07
N GLN A 85 -13.43 -12.80 2.50
CA GLN A 85 -12.73 -12.58 3.77
C GLN A 85 -13.72 -12.52 4.94
N ILE A 86 -14.30 -13.68 5.26
CA ILE A 86 -15.43 -13.77 6.21
C ILE A 86 -15.02 -13.37 7.64
N ALA A 87 -13.80 -13.67 8.07
CA ALA A 87 -13.34 -13.32 9.41
C ALA A 87 -13.21 -11.80 9.58
N GLU A 88 -12.61 -11.13 8.60
CA GLU A 88 -12.44 -9.68 8.56
C GLU A 88 -13.78 -8.95 8.39
N ALA A 89 -14.68 -9.49 7.57
CA ALA A 89 -16.05 -9.02 7.48
C ALA A 89 -16.75 -9.10 8.84
N ALA A 90 -16.69 -10.25 9.51
CA ALA A 90 -17.32 -10.43 10.83
C ALA A 90 -16.73 -9.53 11.92
N SER A 91 -15.41 -9.29 11.94
CA SER A 91 -14.83 -8.29 12.86
C SER A 91 -15.31 -6.88 12.54
N THR A 92 -15.40 -6.53 11.26
CA THR A 92 -15.82 -5.19 10.82
C THR A 92 -17.30 -4.94 11.14
N ALA A 93 -18.16 -5.95 10.96
CA ALA A 93 -19.57 -5.89 11.34
C ALA A 93 -19.75 -5.71 12.86
N ARG A 94 -18.97 -6.42 13.68
CA ARG A 94 -18.99 -6.23 15.14
C ARG A 94 -18.61 -4.82 15.56
N HIS A 95 -17.53 -4.27 14.99
CA HIS A 95 -17.15 -2.87 15.24
C HIS A 95 -18.27 -1.90 14.83
N MET A 96 -18.92 -2.15 13.70
CA MET A 96 -20.05 -1.33 13.24
C MET A 96 -21.22 -1.35 14.23
N LEU A 97 -21.51 -2.48 14.87
CA LEU A 97 -22.54 -2.57 15.93
C LEU A 97 -22.12 -1.93 17.25
N GLU A 98 -20.82 -1.86 17.55
CA GLU A 98 -20.31 -1.15 18.73
C GLU A 98 -20.50 0.37 18.57
N VAL A 99 -20.31 0.89 17.35
CA VAL A 99 -20.51 2.31 17.02
C VAL A 99 -21.99 2.64 16.81
N ASP A 100 -22.73 1.78 16.12
CA ASP A 100 -24.16 1.91 15.82
C ASP A 100 -24.89 0.58 16.03
N PRO A 101 -25.44 0.34 17.25
CA PRO A 101 -26.11 -0.91 17.59
C PRO A 101 -27.35 -1.24 16.75
N GLY A 102 -27.91 -0.26 16.03
CA GLY A 102 -29.09 -0.43 15.18
C GLY A 102 -28.77 -0.68 13.70
N ASN A 103 -27.50 -0.85 13.34
CA ASN A 103 -27.09 -0.90 11.94
C ASN A 103 -27.60 -2.18 11.24
N GLU A 104 -28.42 -2.02 10.21
CA GLU A 104 -29.06 -3.15 9.52
C GLU A 104 -28.11 -3.94 8.58
N LEU A 105 -26.91 -3.42 8.31
CA LEU A 105 -25.94 -4.08 7.43
C LEU A 105 -25.00 -5.04 8.17
N ALA A 106 -24.87 -4.89 9.49
CA ALA A 106 -23.98 -5.70 10.31
C ALA A 106 -24.57 -7.08 10.66
#